data_AF-A0AAD5CLQ5-F1
#
_entry.id   AF-A0AAD5CLQ5-F1
#
_cell.length_a   1.000
_cell.length_b   1.000
_cell.length_c   1.000
_cell.angle_alpha   90.00
_cell.angle_beta   90.00
_cell.angle_gamma   90.00
#
_symmetry.space_group_name_H-M   'P 1'
#
loop_
_entity.id
_entity.type
_entity.pdbx_description
1 polymer ?
#
loop_
_entity_poly.entity_id
_entity_poly.type
_entity_poly.pdbx_seq_one_letter_code
_entity_poly.pdbx_strand_id
1 'polypeptide(L)'
;IVSKSYLVSKLYSSVYVINILTYIIITENPCIIAMSSFMSLPLYPITIKNKWMIQQTVITNIPKKTQTSRTSSLIATSSTKPINVTRVKLQQNQTPNYVTRAALAEVAIPVETSTSELEKMRKGGFWFRKWHMMDVTHLCLGIAKHVLAACAPFVFKPGAVFVAAILSIITGIGVTLGYHRLLTHRSFKLPKWLEYFFTYCGCHAGQRDPIFWVSVHKNHHKYTDAERDPHSPHEGFWFSHIGWFHYNEYLALKCGEPGIGEYSNVPELKAQWFYRFLHDTYVWHTIALGALLYMLGGFPYLAWGMGVRTVLVNHVTFVVGSVCHLWGDRPWNTPDTSTNNGFMAMLTFGEGWHNNHHAFPTSARHGLEWWQLDVT
;
A
#
# COMPACT_ATOMS: atom_id res chain seq x y z
N ILE A 1 19.15 -19.92 -19.95
CA ILE A 1 19.54 -18.49 -19.98
C ILE A 1 18.59 -17.80 -20.95
N VAL A 2 17.45 -17.31 -20.47
CA VAL A 2 16.53 -16.50 -21.29
C VAL A 2 17.05 -15.06 -21.19
N SER A 3 17.52 -14.51 -22.31
CA SER A 3 18.21 -13.22 -22.33
C SER A 3 17.25 -12.08 -21.94
N LYS A 4 17.78 -11.07 -21.25
CA LYS A 4 17.08 -9.80 -20.92
C LYS A 4 16.35 -9.18 -22.12
N SER A 5 16.81 -9.48 -23.34
CA SER A 5 16.21 -9.07 -24.62
C SER A 5 14.78 -9.57 -24.81
N TYR A 6 14.44 -10.76 -24.31
CA TYR A 6 13.11 -11.37 -24.48
C TYR A 6 12.05 -10.74 -23.56
N LEU A 7 12.46 -10.30 -22.36
CA LEU A 7 11.56 -9.59 -21.43
C LEU A 7 11.26 -8.17 -21.93
N VAL A 8 12.28 -7.51 -22.50
CA VAL A 8 12.15 -6.17 -23.10
C VAL A 8 11.19 -6.19 -24.29
N SER A 9 11.23 -7.20 -25.18
CA SER A 9 10.30 -7.23 -26.33
C SER A 9 8.83 -7.43 -25.94
N LYS A 10 8.54 -8.21 -24.89
CA LYS A 10 7.18 -8.33 -24.32
C LYS A 10 6.68 -7.04 -23.69
N LEU A 11 7.56 -6.26 -23.06
CA LEU A 11 7.22 -4.95 -22.48
C LEU A 11 6.95 -3.89 -23.55
N TYR A 12 7.75 -3.84 -24.63
CA TYR A 12 7.50 -2.95 -25.77
C TYR A 12 6.17 -3.27 -26.46
N SER A 13 5.83 -4.56 -26.60
CA SER A 13 4.55 -4.97 -27.16
C SER A 13 3.36 -4.53 -26.28
N SER A 14 3.52 -4.53 -24.96
CA SER A 14 2.47 -4.13 -24.01
C SER A 14 2.19 -2.62 -24.05
N VAL A 15 3.24 -1.78 -24.12
CA VAL A 15 3.09 -0.32 -24.29
C VAL A 15 2.48 0.01 -25.65
N TYR A 16 2.86 -0.71 -26.69
CA TYR A 16 2.33 -0.52 -28.05
C TYR A 16 0.83 -0.90 -28.14
N VAL A 17 0.42 -2.00 -27.51
CA VAL A 17 -0.99 -2.42 -27.45
C VAL A 17 -1.82 -1.46 -26.59
N ILE A 18 -1.29 -0.96 -25.46
CA ILE A 18 -1.96 0.07 -24.66
C ILE A 18 -2.10 1.36 -25.46
N ASN A 19 -1.06 1.79 -26.19
CA ASN A 19 -1.14 2.98 -27.04
C ASN A 19 -2.14 2.80 -28.19
N ILE A 20 -2.22 1.62 -28.81
CA ILE A 20 -3.21 1.33 -29.85
C ILE A 20 -4.63 1.30 -29.28
N LEU A 21 -4.86 0.66 -28.14
CA LEU A 21 -6.18 0.64 -27.50
C LEU A 21 -6.58 2.04 -27.04
N THR A 22 -5.64 2.81 -26.48
CA THR A 22 -5.87 4.22 -26.11
C THR A 22 -6.17 5.06 -27.34
N TYR A 23 -5.45 4.85 -28.45
CA TYR A 23 -5.70 5.52 -29.72
C TYR A 23 -7.08 5.17 -30.29
N ILE A 24 -7.45 3.89 -30.35
CA ILE A 24 -8.78 3.43 -30.82
C ILE A 24 -9.90 4.00 -29.94
N ILE A 25 -9.73 4.00 -28.61
CA ILE A 25 -10.70 4.59 -27.67
C ILE A 25 -10.85 6.10 -27.91
N ILE A 26 -9.75 6.81 -28.22
CA ILE A 26 -9.76 8.26 -28.49
C ILE A 26 -10.37 8.58 -29.86
N THR A 27 -10.07 7.79 -30.91
CA THR A 27 -10.44 8.13 -32.29
C THR A 27 -11.87 7.76 -32.67
N GLU A 28 -12.52 6.83 -31.97
CA GLU A 28 -13.87 6.37 -32.32
C GLU A 28 -14.99 6.97 -31.46
N ASN A 29 -14.68 7.84 -30.48
CA ASN A 29 -15.68 8.39 -29.57
C ASN A 29 -15.79 9.92 -29.67
N PRO A 30 -16.92 10.47 -30.19
CA PRO A 30 -17.10 11.91 -30.36
C PRO A 30 -17.04 12.72 -29.05
N CYS A 31 -17.30 12.09 -27.89
CA CYS A 31 -17.17 12.77 -26.59
C CYS A 31 -15.70 12.98 -26.16
N ILE A 32 -14.79 12.05 -26.52
CA ILE A 32 -13.35 12.18 -26.20
C ILE A 32 -12.69 13.16 -27.17
N ILE A 33 -13.11 13.16 -28.43
CA ILE A 33 -12.71 14.17 -29.43
C ILE A 33 -13.09 15.57 -28.95
N ALA A 34 -14.32 15.76 -28.44
CA ALA A 34 -14.77 17.05 -27.90
C ALA A 34 -13.94 17.52 -26.68
N MET A 35 -13.48 16.61 -25.83
CA MET A 35 -12.58 16.94 -24.71
C MET A 35 -11.16 17.31 -25.15
N SER A 36 -10.63 16.67 -26.21
CA SER A 36 -9.31 17.02 -26.76
C SER A 36 -9.26 18.45 -27.32
N SER A 37 -10.38 18.92 -27.89
CA SER A 37 -10.54 20.31 -28.34
C SER A 37 -10.57 21.32 -27.19
N PHE A 38 -11.00 20.92 -25.99
CA PHE A 38 -10.97 21.76 -24.79
C PHE A 38 -9.57 21.88 -24.16
N MET A 39 -8.70 20.89 -24.36
CA MET A 39 -7.31 20.90 -23.86
C MET A 39 -6.33 21.69 -24.76
N SER A 40 -6.82 22.26 -25.87
CA SER A 40 -6.03 23.00 -26.85
C SER A 40 -5.98 24.53 -26.57
N LEU A 41 -6.27 24.96 -25.35
CA LEU A 41 -6.12 26.37 -24.95
C LEU A 41 -4.63 26.69 -24.70
N PRO A 42 -4.08 27.78 -25.26
CA PRO A 42 -2.68 28.13 -25.05
C PRO A 42 -2.43 28.45 -23.57
N LEU A 43 -1.45 27.77 -22.99
CA LEU A 43 -0.94 28.06 -21.65
C LEU A 43 -0.32 29.46 -21.66
N TYR A 44 -1.06 30.46 -21.19
CA TYR A 44 -0.48 31.74 -20.78
C TYR A 44 0.38 31.52 -19.54
N PRO A 45 1.62 32.04 -19.47
CA PRO A 45 2.46 31.89 -18.29
C PRO A 45 1.89 32.70 -17.13
N ILE A 46 1.24 32.03 -16.18
CA ILE A 46 0.87 32.62 -14.89
C ILE A 46 2.15 32.80 -14.08
N THR A 47 2.62 34.03 -13.96
CA THR A 47 3.71 34.39 -13.06
C THR A 47 3.11 34.62 -11.67
N ILE A 48 3.20 33.63 -10.78
CA ILE A 48 2.80 33.80 -9.38
C ILE A 48 3.95 34.48 -8.62
N LYS A 49 3.90 35.81 -8.54
CA LYS A 49 4.57 36.54 -7.45
C LYS A 49 3.72 36.37 -6.20
N ASN A 50 4.19 35.62 -5.21
CA ASN A 50 3.75 35.80 -3.83
C ASN A 50 4.91 35.53 -2.86
N LYS A 51 5.41 36.62 -2.28
CA LYS A 51 6.18 36.64 -1.04
C LYS A 51 5.26 36.17 0.09
N TRP A 52 5.60 35.07 0.74
CA TRP A 52 5.18 34.81 2.12
C TRP A 52 6.43 34.79 2.98
N MET A 53 6.54 35.80 3.84
CA MET A 53 7.60 35.92 4.84
C MET A 53 7.43 34.80 5.87
N ILE A 54 8.47 33.99 6.03
CA ILE A 54 8.65 33.12 7.18
C ILE A 54 9.21 33.99 8.30
N GLN A 55 8.36 34.37 9.28
CA GLN A 55 8.87 34.83 10.57
C GLN A 55 9.40 33.61 11.32
N GLN A 56 10.72 33.42 11.32
CA GLN A 56 11.38 32.58 12.30
C GLN A 56 11.52 33.37 13.59
N THR A 57 10.74 33.03 14.61
CA THR A 57 11.02 33.48 15.97
C THR A 57 12.12 32.61 16.56
N VAL A 58 13.34 33.13 16.46
CA VAL A 58 14.51 32.68 17.23
C VAL A 58 14.26 33.07 18.69
N ILE A 59 14.14 32.08 19.59
CA ILE A 59 14.29 32.31 21.03
C ILE A 59 15.62 31.70 21.46
N THR A 60 16.65 32.54 21.46
CA THR A 60 17.89 32.33 22.21
C THR A 60 18.12 33.57 23.08
N ASN A 61 17.96 33.45 24.40
CA ASN A 61 18.98 33.79 25.41
C ASN A 61 18.43 33.94 26.85
N ILE A 62 18.85 32.98 27.71
CA ILE A 62 19.47 33.03 29.06
C ILE A 62 18.89 33.98 30.16
N PRO A 63 18.97 33.59 31.46
CA PRO A 63 20.23 33.81 32.20
C PRO A 63 20.68 32.68 33.15
N LYS A 64 22.01 32.59 33.30
CA LYS A 64 22.75 31.82 34.30
C LYS A 64 22.38 32.27 35.72
N LYS A 65 22.25 31.32 36.65
CA LYS A 65 22.55 31.54 38.07
C LYS A 65 23.47 30.43 38.60
N THR A 66 24.65 30.86 39.02
CA THR A 66 25.63 30.18 39.87
C THR A 66 25.14 30.08 41.32
N GLN A 67 25.33 28.93 41.97
CA GLN A 67 25.82 28.79 43.37
C GLN A 67 25.81 27.29 43.79
N THR A 68 26.97 26.67 43.92
CA THR A 68 27.69 26.31 45.16
C THR A 68 27.32 24.97 45.79
N SER A 69 28.37 24.18 45.96
CA SER A 69 28.53 23.00 46.80
C SER A 69 27.79 23.02 48.14
N ARG A 70 27.16 21.89 48.49
CA ARG A 70 27.15 21.38 49.87
C ARG A 70 27.17 19.85 49.87
N THR A 71 28.24 19.34 50.43
CA THR A 71 28.41 18.00 50.98
C THR A 71 27.35 17.70 52.03
N SER A 72 26.84 16.47 52.06
CA SER A 72 26.17 15.90 53.24
C SER A 72 26.40 14.39 53.23
N SER A 73 27.34 13.99 54.07
CA SER A 73 27.62 12.63 54.52
C SER A 73 26.40 12.02 55.22
N LEU A 74 26.04 10.79 54.87
CA LEU A 74 25.39 9.86 55.79
C LEU A 74 26.09 8.50 55.68
N ILE A 75 26.78 8.18 56.78
CA ILE A 75 27.36 6.89 57.12
C ILE A 75 26.25 6.06 57.78
N ALA A 76 26.07 4.80 57.37
CA ALA A 76 25.77 3.67 58.26
C ALA A 76 25.79 2.31 57.51
N THR A 77 26.90 1.59 57.68
CA THR A 77 27.02 0.17 58.07
C THR A 77 26.33 -0.96 57.27
N SER A 78 27.20 -1.66 56.53
CA SER A 78 27.45 -3.12 56.49
C SER A 78 26.30 -4.15 56.58
N SER A 79 26.20 -5.01 55.56
CA SER A 79 26.12 -6.47 55.74
C SER A 79 26.47 -7.18 54.42
N THR A 80 27.57 -7.94 54.44
CA THR A 80 28.14 -8.72 53.35
C THR A 80 27.50 -10.11 53.26
N LYS A 81 27.15 -10.56 52.04
CA LYS A 81 27.18 -11.99 51.68
C LYS A 81 27.62 -12.16 50.22
N PRO A 82 28.64 -12.99 49.93
CA PRO A 82 29.10 -13.23 48.56
C PRO A 82 28.18 -14.23 47.84
N ILE A 83 27.80 -13.91 46.60
CA ILE A 83 27.09 -14.83 45.71
C ILE A 83 28.14 -15.69 45.00
N ASN A 84 28.07 -17.00 45.23
CA ASN A 84 28.91 -18.01 44.59
C ASN A 84 28.61 -18.08 43.08
N VAL A 85 29.63 -17.86 42.26
CA VAL A 85 29.62 -18.12 40.83
C VAL A 85 29.90 -19.61 40.61
N THR A 86 28.86 -20.38 40.33
CA THR A 86 29.00 -21.80 39.95
C THR A 86 29.43 -21.90 38.49
N ARG A 87 30.66 -22.38 38.29
CA ARG A 87 31.30 -22.64 36.99
C ARG A 87 30.67 -23.89 36.37
N VAL A 88 29.72 -23.72 35.44
CA VAL A 88 29.16 -24.84 34.67
C VAL A 88 30.21 -25.28 33.63
N LYS A 89 30.71 -26.50 33.78
CA LYS A 89 31.60 -27.16 32.80
C LYS A 89 30.79 -27.48 31.53
N LEU A 90 31.20 -26.90 30.41
CA LEU A 90 30.75 -27.31 29.08
C LEU A 90 31.33 -28.70 28.77
N GLN A 91 30.44 -29.68 28.54
CA GLN A 91 30.80 -31.01 28.10
C GLN A 91 30.83 -31.00 26.56
N GLN A 92 32.02 -31.12 25.98
CA GLN A 92 32.24 -31.33 24.56
C GLN A 92 31.73 -32.73 24.18
N ASN A 93 30.75 -32.80 23.27
CA ASN A 93 30.48 -34.01 22.50
C ASN A 93 30.67 -33.71 21.01
N GLN A 94 31.51 -34.54 20.39
CA GLN A 94 31.93 -34.50 18.99
C GLN A 94 30.94 -35.24 18.07
N THR A 95 30.63 -34.56 16.95
CA THR A 95 30.35 -35.02 15.56
C THR A 95 29.04 -35.76 15.18
N PRO A 96 28.60 -35.76 13.88
CA PRO A 96 29.23 -35.16 12.68
C PRO A 96 28.38 -34.17 11.86
N ASN A 97 29.11 -33.31 11.13
CA ASN A 97 28.68 -32.39 10.09
C ASN A 97 27.85 -33.07 8.99
N TYR A 98 26.71 -32.47 8.61
CA TYR A 98 26.29 -32.32 7.21
C TYR A 98 25.22 -31.22 7.13
N VAL A 99 25.16 -30.54 5.98
CA VAL A 99 24.37 -29.35 5.64
C VAL A 99 25.03 -28.04 6.06
N THR A 100 25.98 -27.64 5.22
CA THR A 100 26.41 -26.27 4.98
C THR A 100 25.21 -25.32 4.95
N ARG A 101 25.03 -24.56 6.03
CA ARG A 101 24.38 -23.24 5.97
C ARG A 101 25.25 -22.38 5.06
N ALA A 102 24.94 -22.37 3.77
CA ALA A 102 25.23 -21.21 2.96
C ALA A 102 24.55 -20.03 3.67
N ALA A 103 25.35 -19.16 4.25
CA ALA A 103 24.91 -17.91 4.81
C ALA A 103 24.09 -17.18 3.73
N LEU A 104 22.77 -17.16 3.92
CA LEU A 104 21.96 -16.08 3.37
C LEU A 104 22.44 -14.84 4.11
N ALA A 105 23.45 -14.18 3.55
CA ALA A 105 23.70 -12.79 3.87
C ALA A 105 22.42 -12.07 3.49
N GLU A 106 21.58 -11.75 4.49
CA GLU A 106 20.70 -10.60 4.37
C GLU A 106 21.61 -9.47 3.91
N VAL A 107 21.44 -9.02 2.67
CA VAL A 107 21.96 -7.72 2.24
C VAL A 107 21.10 -6.71 2.97
N ALA A 108 21.32 -6.59 4.28
CA ALA A 108 20.74 -5.56 5.10
C ALA A 108 21.37 -4.26 4.65
N ILE A 109 20.64 -3.49 3.86
CA ILE A 109 21.00 -2.09 3.59
C ILE A 109 21.16 -1.44 4.97
N PRO A 110 22.34 -0.88 5.31
CA PRO A 110 22.56 -0.31 6.63
C PRO A 110 21.47 0.73 6.93
N VAL A 111 20.88 0.65 8.13
CA VAL A 111 19.74 1.50 8.54
C VAL A 111 20.05 2.99 8.32
N GLU A 112 21.28 3.41 8.59
CA GLU A 112 21.76 4.79 8.42
C GLU A 112 21.82 5.24 6.95
N THR A 113 22.12 4.33 6.02
CA THR A 113 22.07 4.62 4.58
C THR A 113 20.62 4.81 4.16
N SER A 114 19.72 3.94 4.63
CA SER A 114 18.29 3.99 4.27
C SER A 114 17.59 5.26 4.76
N THR A 115 17.89 5.72 5.98
CA THR A 115 17.30 6.95 6.54
C THR A 115 17.74 8.18 5.76
N SER A 116 19.02 8.26 5.37
CA SER A 116 19.53 9.37 4.56
C SER A 116 18.89 9.45 3.17
N GLU A 117 18.64 8.31 2.53
CA GLU A 117 17.99 8.24 1.23
C GLU A 117 16.49 8.57 1.33
N LEU A 118 15.80 8.06 2.36
CA LEU A 118 14.40 8.42 2.64
C LEU A 118 14.24 9.94 2.88
N GLU A 119 15.17 10.56 3.59
CA GLU A 119 15.14 12.00 3.83
C GLU A 119 15.35 12.80 2.55
N LYS A 120 16.23 12.34 1.64
CA LYS A 120 16.38 12.94 0.29
C LYS A 120 15.10 12.80 -0.51
N MET A 121 14.43 11.64 -0.49
CA MET A 121 13.16 11.41 -1.19
C MET A 121 12.05 12.32 -0.64
N ARG A 122 11.96 12.50 0.68
CA ARG A 122 11.02 13.43 1.32
C ARG A 122 11.26 14.87 0.88
N LYS A 123 12.53 15.33 0.86
CA LYS A 123 12.89 16.70 0.46
C LYS A 123 12.73 16.95 -1.04
N GLY A 124 12.99 15.94 -1.87
CA GLY A 124 12.76 16.02 -3.32
C GLY A 124 11.27 16.10 -3.65
N GLY A 125 10.39 15.54 -2.83
CA GLY A 125 8.96 15.56 -3.08
C GLY A 125 8.54 14.62 -4.22
N PHE A 126 7.24 14.35 -4.32
CA PHE A 126 6.68 13.33 -5.22
C PHE A 126 7.08 13.49 -6.69
N TRP A 127 7.26 14.73 -7.16
CA TRP A 127 7.56 15.04 -8.56
C TRP A 127 9.04 14.97 -8.91
N PHE A 128 9.95 15.24 -7.97
CA PHE A 128 11.39 15.34 -8.22
C PHE A 128 12.15 14.09 -7.75
N ARG A 129 11.55 12.92 -8.00
CA ARG A 129 12.11 11.60 -7.73
C ARG A 129 12.50 10.88 -9.02
N LYS A 130 13.23 9.77 -8.89
CA LYS A 130 13.45 8.84 -10.00
C LYS A 130 12.16 8.08 -10.31
N TRP A 131 11.76 8.09 -11.58
CA TRP A 131 10.57 7.37 -12.06
C TRP A 131 10.99 6.06 -12.71
N HIS A 132 10.45 4.95 -12.22
CA HIS A 132 10.59 3.66 -12.88
C HIS A 132 9.42 3.42 -13.84
N MET A 133 9.64 2.57 -14.84
CA MET A 133 8.60 2.22 -15.82
C MET A 133 7.32 1.70 -15.16
N MET A 134 7.46 0.97 -14.06
CA MET A 134 6.32 0.49 -13.28
C MET A 134 5.55 1.64 -12.59
N ASP A 135 6.24 2.66 -12.07
CA ASP A 135 5.59 3.85 -11.50
C ASP A 135 4.77 4.59 -12.56
N VAL A 136 5.38 4.81 -13.74
CA VAL A 136 4.73 5.47 -14.87
C VAL A 136 3.53 4.66 -15.34
N THR A 137 3.68 3.34 -15.48
CA THR A 137 2.59 2.45 -15.90
C THR A 137 1.41 2.51 -14.95
N HIS A 138 1.65 2.38 -13.64
CA HIS A 138 0.57 2.45 -12.65
C HIS A 138 -0.07 3.83 -12.58
N LEU A 139 0.72 4.90 -12.69
CA LEU A 139 0.20 6.26 -12.72
C LEU A 139 -0.69 6.49 -13.94
N CYS A 140 -0.25 6.09 -15.14
CA CYS A 140 -1.04 6.17 -16.36
C CYS A 140 -2.33 5.36 -16.27
N LEU A 141 -2.27 4.12 -15.76
CA LEU A 141 -3.47 3.30 -15.54
C LEU A 141 -4.40 3.92 -14.50
N GLY A 142 -3.85 4.52 -13.44
CA GLY A 142 -4.60 5.28 -12.45
C GLY A 142 -5.34 6.44 -13.10
N ILE A 143 -4.64 7.30 -13.84
CA ILE A 143 -5.21 8.45 -14.55
C ILE A 143 -6.28 7.98 -15.55
N ALA A 144 -6.03 6.93 -16.34
CA ALA A 144 -6.98 6.41 -17.31
C ALA A 144 -8.31 5.99 -16.65
N LYS A 145 -8.27 5.33 -15.49
CA LYS A 145 -9.48 4.97 -14.73
C LYS A 145 -10.25 6.20 -14.24
N HIS A 146 -9.55 7.25 -13.80
CA HIS A 146 -10.18 8.50 -13.37
C HIS A 146 -10.81 9.25 -14.54
N VAL A 147 -10.15 9.27 -15.70
CA VAL A 147 -10.72 9.84 -16.93
C VAL A 147 -11.98 9.06 -17.34
N LEU A 148 -11.93 7.72 -17.34
CA LEU A 148 -13.11 6.88 -17.60
C LEU A 148 -14.26 7.17 -16.62
N ALA A 149 -13.94 7.33 -15.33
CA ALA A 149 -14.92 7.69 -14.30
C ALA A 149 -15.54 9.07 -14.55
N ALA A 150 -14.71 10.06 -14.95
CA ALA A 150 -15.18 11.41 -15.29
C ALA A 150 -16.07 11.42 -16.54
N CYS A 151 -15.86 10.50 -17.48
CA CYS A 151 -16.73 10.33 -18.65
C CYS A 151 -18.09 9.68 -18.32
N ALA A 152 -18.20 8.94 -17.20
CA ALA A 152 -19.35 8.10 -16.89
C ALA A 152 -20.72 8.82 -16.82
N PRO A 153 -20.83 10.07 -16.29
CA PRO A 153 -22.09 10.81 -16.30
C PRO A 153 -22.64 11.07 -17.70
N PHE A 154 -21.76 11.22 -18.70
CA PHE A 154 -22.15 11.47 -20.10
C PHE A 154 -22.59 10.20 -20.85
N VAL A 155 -22.32 9.02 -20.27
CA VAL A 155 -22.63 7.72 -20.87
C VAL A 155 -23.42 6.84 -19.90
N PHE A 156 -24.33 7.47 -19.14
CA PHE A 156 -25.16 6.81 -18.16
C PHE A 156 -26.02 5.70 -18.81
N LYS A 157 -25.97 4.50 -18.23
CA LYS A 157 -26.83 3.38 -18.61
C LYS A 157 -27.14 2.54 -17.36
N PRO A 158 -28.41 2.33 -16.99
CA PRO A 158 -28.76 1.63 -15.75
C PRO A 158 -28.09 0.26 -15.59
N GLY A 159 -28.02 -0.53 -16.67
CA GLY A 159 -27.33 -1.82 -16.66
C GLY A 159 -25.81 -1.71 -16.39
N ALA A 160 -25.16 -0.67 -16.89
CA ALA A 160 -23.73 -0.43 -16.62
C ALA A 160 -23.48 -0.04 -15.16
N VAL A 161 -24.37 0.79 -14.58
CA VAL A 161 -24.32 1.15 -13.15
C VAL A 161 -24.54 -0.08 -12.28
N PHE A 162 -25.53 -0.91 -12.61
CA PHE A 162 -25.83 -2.13 -11.87
C PHE A 162 -24.65 -3.11 -11.90
N VAL A 163 -24.06 -3.36 -13.08
CA VAL A 163 -22.87 -4.21 -13.21
C VAL A 163 -21.69 -3.63 -12.43
N ALA A 164 -21.48 -2.31 -12.48
CA ALA A 164 -20.45 -1.64 -11.69
C ALA A 164 -20.68 -1.84 -10.18
N ALA A 165 -21.90 -1.68 -9.68
CA ALA A 165 -22.22 -1.88 -8.26
C ALA A 165 -21.95 -3.32 -7.79
N ILE A 166 -22.36 -4.32 -8.58
CA ILE A 166 -22.08 -5.73 -8.27
C ILE A 166 -20.57 -6.00 -8.27
N LEU A 167 -19.84 -5.48 -9.26
CA LEU A 167 -18.38 -5.62 -9.31
C LEU A 167 -17.70 -4.89 -8.14
N SER A 168 -18.22 -3.76 -7.67
CA SER A 168 -17.71 -3.08 -6.46
C SER A 168 -17.78 -4.00 -5.25
N ILE A 169 -18.91 -4.68 -5.05
CA ILE A 169 -19.11 -5.61 -3.92
C ILE A 169 -18.16 -6.81 -4.06
N ILE A 170 -18.14 -7.47 -5.22
CA ILE A 170 -17.31 -8.65 -5.47
C ILE A 170 -15.83 -8.34 -5.23
N THR A 171 -15.34 -7.21 -5.75
CA THR A 171 -13.93 -6.85 -5.64
C THR A 171 -13.55 -6.23 -4.30
N GLY A 172 -14.49 -5.52 -3.66
CA GLY A 172 -14.37 -5.11 -2.26
C GLY A 172 -14.19 -6.31 -1.33
N ILE A 173 -15.11 -7.28 -1.38
CA ILE A 173 -15.00 -8.54 -0.62
C ILE A 173 -13.73 -9.30 -0.98
N GLY A 174 -13.34 -9.32 -2.26
CA GLY A 174 -12.08 -9.93 -2.68
C GLY A 174 -10.84 -9.34 -1.99
N VAL A 175 -10.83 -8.03 -1.74
CA VAL A 175 -9.76 -7.37 -0.97
C VAL A 175 -9.90 -7.63 0.52
N THR A 176 -11.07 -7.41 1.12
CA THR A 176 -11.26 -7.51 2.57
C THR A 176 -11.18 -8.96 3.06
N LEU A 177 -11.95 -9.87 2.45
CA LEU A 177 -11.95 -11.29 2.80
C LEU A 177 -10.68 -11.98 2.29
N GLY A 178 -10.39 -11.81 1.00
CA GLY A 178 -9.31 -12.52 0.31
C GLY A 178 -7.92 -12.02 0.68
N TYR A 179 -7.57 -10.80 0.26
CA TYR A 179 -6.21 -10.28 0.46
C TYR A 179 -5.92 -9.99 1.92
N HIS A 180 -6.85 -9.36 2.62
CA HIS A 180 -6.61 -8.85 3.95
C HIS A 180 -6.72 -9.95 5.02
N ARG A 181 -7.92 -10.44 5.30
CA ARG A 181 -8.15 -11.38 6.42
C ARG A 181 -7.57 -12.78 6.13
N LEU A 182 -7.77 -13.30 4.92
CA LEU A 182 -7.36 -14.66 4.58
C LEU A 182 -5.86 -14.79 4.25
N LEU A 183 -5.31 -13.93 3.37
CA LEU A 183 -3.91 -14.08 2.94
C LEU A 183 -2.92 -13.38 3.86
N THR A 184 -3.19 -12.14 4.28
CA THR A 184 -2.28 -11.39 5.14
C THR A 184 -2.31 -11.89 6.58
N HIS A 185 -3.49 -11.91 7.20
CA HIS A 185 -3.61 -12.16 8.65
C HIS A 185 -3.89 -13.60 9.03
N ARG A 186 -4.24 -14.45 8.06
CA ARG A 186 -4.55 -15.87 8.28
C ARG A 186 -5.64 -16.06 9.35
N SER A 187 -6.61 -15.13 9.41
CA SER A 187 -7.63 -15.08 10.45
C SER A 187 -8.60 -16.27 10.43
N PHE A 188 -8.67 -16.98 9.29
CA PHE A 188 -9.42 -18.22 9.11
C PHE A 188 -8.81 -19.06 7.99
N LYS A 189 -9.31 -20.28 7.80
CA LYS A 189 -8.87 -21.21 6.75
C LYS A 189 -10.01 -21.54 5.81
N LEU A 190 -9.74 -21.52 4.51
CA LEU A 190 -10.66 -21.96 3.46
C LEU A 190 -10.05 -23.12 2.66
N PRO A 191 -10.87 -23.96 2.01
CA PRO A 191 -10.36 -24.86 0.99
C PRO A 191 -9.74 -24.05 -0.16
N LYS A 192 -8.68 -24.60 -0.79
CA LYS A 192 -7.85 -23.85 -1.73
C LYS A 192 -8.61 -23.25 -2.92
N TRP A 193 -9.61 -23.95 -3.45
CA TRP A 193 -10.41 -23.44 -4.56
C TRP A 193 -11.16 -22.15 -4.19
N LEU A 194 -11.63 -22.05 -2.94
CA LEU A 194 -12.35 -20.88 -2.45
C LEU A 194 -11.39 -19.74 -2.06
N GLU A 195 -10.23 -20.07 -1.48
CA GLU A 195 -9.12 -19.12 -1.28
C GLU A 195 -8.72 -18.46 -2.62
N TYR A 196 -8.53 -19.27 -3.66
CA TYR A 196 -8.17 -18.80 -4.99
C TYR A 196 -9.29 -17.98 -5.65
N PHE A 197 -10.56 -18.39 -5.47
CA PHE A 197 -11.70 -17.64 -5.97
C PHE A 197 -11.75 -16.22 -5.40
N PHE A 198 -11.74 -16.06 -4.07
CA PHE A 198 -11.80 -14.74 -3.45
C PHE A 198 -10.54 -13.90 -3.73
N THR A 199 -9.37 -14.52 -3.78
CA THR A 199 -8.13 -13.84 -4.22
C THR A 199 -8.29 -13.31 -5.65
N TYR A 200 -8.85 -14.11 -6.56
CA TYR A 200 -9.03 -13.69 -7.95
C TYR A 200 -10.03 -12.53 -8.08
N CYS A 201 -11.09 -12.53 -7.26
CA CYS A 201 -11.98 -11.37 -7.15
C CYS A 201 -11.21 -10.11 -6.71
N GLY A 202 -10.33 -10.23 -5.70
CA GLY A 202 -9.47 -9.12 -5.25
C GLY A 202 -8.49 -8.62 -6.32
N CYS A 203 -8.01 -9.51 -7.20
CA CYS A 203 -7.15 -9.15 -8.33
C CYS A 203 -7.80 -8.12 -9.27
N HIS A 204 -9.12 -8.16 -9.39
CA HIS A 204 -9.88 -7.20 -10.19
C HIS A 204 -10.20 -5.89 -9.45
N ALA A 205 -9.79 -5.69 -8.20
CA ALA A 205 -10.02 -4.46 -7.45
C ALA A 205 -9.15 -3.29 -7.92
N GLY A 206 -8.09 -3.55 -8.71
CA GLY A 206 -7.21 -2.50 -9.21
C GLY A 206 -6.15 -2.03 -8.22
N GLN A 207 -5.88 -2.82 -7.17
CA GLN A 207 -4.92 -2.57 -6.09
C GLN A 207 -3.63 -3.39 -6.20
N ARG A 208 -3.30 -3.83 -7.43
CA ARG A 208 -2.18 -4.74 -7.76
C ARG A 208 -2.43 -6.19 -7.31
N ASP A 209 -1.46 -7.04 -7.63
CA ASP A 209 -1.51 -8.48 -7.45
C ASP A 209 -1.42 -8.87 -5.97
N PRO A 210 -1.83 -10.11 -5.59
CA PRO A 210 -1.87 -10.51 -4.19
C PRO A 210 -0.49 -10.57 -3.53
N ILE A 211 0.60 -10.82 -4.28
CA ILE A 211 1.95 -10.87 -3.70
C ILE A 211 2.35 -9.46 -3.24
N PHE A 212 2.17 -8.46 -4.11
CA PHE A 212 2.39 -7.06 -3.76
C PHE A 212 1.55 -6.65 -2.56
N TRP A 213 0.23 -6.86 -2.62
CA TRP A 213 -0.70 -6.34 -1.63
C TRP A 213 -0.39 -6.89 -0.23
N VAL A 214 -0.24 -8.22 -0.13
CA VAL A 214 0.08 -8.89 1.14
C VAL A 214 1.46 -8.49 1.65
N SER A 215 2.45 -8.33 0.77
CA SER A 215 3.79 -7.90 1.15
C SER A 215 3.79 -6.51 1.78
N VAL A 216 3.15 -5.55 1.13
CA VAL A 216 3.05 -4.17 1.62
C VAL A 216 2.25 -4.12 2.92
N HIS A 217 1.11 -4.80 2.99
CA HIS A 217 0.25 -4.76 4.19
C HIS A 217 0.92 -5.39 5.41
N LYS A 218 1.67 -6.49 5.24
CA LYS A 218 2.50 -7.06 6.31
C LYS A 218 3.55 -6.08 6.83
N ASN A 219 4.19 -5.32 5.95
CA ASN A 219 5.17 -4.30 6.36
C ASN A 219 4.48 -3.13 7.07
N HIS A 220 3.30 -2.72 6.62
CA HIS A 220 2.49 -1.74 7.35
C HIS A 220 2.19 -2.20 8.77
N HIS A 221 1.67 -3.42 8.99
CA HIS A 221 1.40 -3.91 10.35
C HIS A 221 2.67 -4.04 11.21
N LYS A 222 3.79 -4.42 10.61
CA LYS A 222 5.06 -4.57 11.33
C LYS A 222 5.64 -3.23 11.77
N TYR A 223 5.40 -2.17 11.01
CA TYR A 223 6.03 -0.87 11.16
C TYR A 223 5.03 0.27 11.25
N THR A 224 3.78 0.00 11.65
CA THR A 224 2.67 0.97 11.57
C THR A 224 3.07 2.30 12.20
N ASP A 225 2.87 3.38 11.44
CA ASP A 225 3.18 4.75 11.84
C ASP A 225 4.65 5.00 12.24
N ALA A 226 5.53 4.04 11.97
CA ALA A 226 6.97 4.18 12.14
C ALA A 226 7.67 4.50 10.81
N GLU A 227 8.96 4.77 10.88
CA GLU A 227 9.75 5.18 9.72
C GLU A 227 9.76 4.14 8.59
N ARG A 228 9.43 2.86 8.84
CA ARG A 228 9.37 1.82 7.79
C ARG A 228 7.97 1.50 7.28
N ASP A 229 6.94 2.20 7.75
CA ASP A 229 5.59 2.05 7.22
C ASP A 229 5.54 2.47 5.74
N PRO A 230 5.13 1.60 4.81
CA PRO A 230 5.04 1.91 3.38
C PRO A 230 4.01 2.98 3.03
N HIS A 231 3.06 3.28 3.91
CA HIS A 231 2.03 4.29 3.65
C HIS A 231 1.64 5.05 4.92
N SER A 232 2.65 5.44 5.70
CA SER A 232 2.47 6.15 6.96
C SER A 232 1.63 7.44 6.78
N PRO A 233 0.65 7.71 7.68
CA PRO A 233 -0.03 8.99 7.74
C PRO A 233 0.91 10.16 8.06
N HIS A 234 2.09 9.90 8.66
CA HIS A 234 3.09 10.93 8.96
C HIS A 234 3.74 11.55 7.72
N GLU A 235 3.64 10.91 6.56
CA GLU A 235 4.11 11.46 5.27
C GLU A 235 3.09 12.44 4.66
N GLY A 236 1.94 12.63 5.32
CA GLY A 236 0.85 13.53 4.93
C GLY A 236 -0.33 12.79 4.33
N PHE A 237 -1.52 13.38 4.49
CA PHE A 237 -2.80 12.78 4.12
C PHE A 237 -2.85 12.26 2.66
N TRP A 238 -2.45 13.09 1.69
CA TRP A 238 -2.48 12.69 0.28
C TRP A 238 -1.46 11.60 -0.06
N PHE A 239 -0.36 11.56 0.69
CA PHE A 239 0.65 10.51 0.51
C PHE A 239 0.10 9.16 0.99
N SER A 240 -0.40 9.08 2.22
CA SER A 240 -0.99 7.84 2.78
C SER A 240 -2.27 7.42 2.04
N HIS A 241 -3.00 8.38 1.47
CA HIS A 241 -4.20 8.08 0.70
C HIS A 241 -3.90 7.53 -0.71
N ILE A 242 -2.95 8.06 -1.48
CA ILE A 242 -2.74 7.57 -2.86
C ILE A 242 -1.32 7.72 -3.39
N GLY A 243 -0.52 8.62 -2.82
CA GLY A 243 0.84 8.90 -3.27
C GLY A 243 1.76 7.67 -3.16
N TRP A 244 1.70 6.94 -2.04
CA TRP A 244 2.54 5.77 -1.78
C TRP A 244 2.41 4.69 -2.87
N PHE A 245 1.19 4.48 -3.38
CA PHE A 245 0.85 3.41 -4.31
C PHE A 245 1.62 3.51 -5.63
N HIS A 246 2.09 4.71 -5.96
CA HIS A 246 2.81 5.02 -7.18
C HIS A 246 4.32 5.21 -6.96
N TYR A 247 4.88 4.87 -5.79
CA TYR A 247 6.29 5.10 -5.46
C TYR A 247 7.06 3.80 -5.19
N ASN A 248 7.41 3.04 -6.22
CA ASN A 248 7.98 1.70 -6.03
C ASN A 248 9.39 1.70 -5.40
N GLU A 249 10.24 2.68 -5.72
CA GLU A 249 11.57 2.79 -5.09
C GLU A 249 11.46 3.07 -3.59
N TYR A 250 10.56 3.99 -3.19
CA TYR A 250 10.24 4.26 -1.80
C TYR A 250 9.70 3.02 -1.09
N LEU A 251 8.77 2.30 -1.72
CA LEU A 251 8.20 1.07 -1.15
C LEU A 251 9.28 0.01 -0.93
N ALA A 252 10.16 -0.21 -1.92
CA ALA A 252 11.28 -1.13 -1.77
C ALA A 252 12.19 -0.73 -0.60
N LEU A 253 12.51 0.55 -0.47
CA LEU A 253 13.37 1.06 0.61
C LEU A 253 12.71 0.91 1.99
N LYS A 254 11.46 1.36 2.18
CA LYS A 254 10.72 1.24 3.44
C LYS A 254 10.52 -0.22 3.86
N CYS A 255 10.16 -1.06 2.90
CA CYS A 255 9.96 -2.50 3.11
C CYS A 255 11.28 -3.26 3.30
N GLY A 256 12.43 -2.64 3.00
CA GLY A 256 13.75 -3.28 3.09
C GLY A 256 13.94 -4.39 2.05
N GLU A 257 13.37 -4.20 0.86
CA GLU A 257 13.46 -5.14 -0.24
C GLU A 257 14.81 -5.00 -0.96
N PRO A 258 15.42 -6.11 -1.42
CA PRO A 258 16.66 -6.07 -2.20
C PRO A 258 16.53 -5.31 -3.52
N GLY A 259 15.29 -5.15 -4.00
CA GLY A 259 14.97 -4.44 -5.22
C GLY A 259 13.47 -4.26 -5.38
N ILE A 260 13.10 -3.46 -6.38
CA ILE A 260 11.71 -3.22 -6.73
C ILE A 260 11.09 -4.52 -7.25
N GLY A 261 9.98 -4.95 -6.62
CA GLY A 261 9.24 -6.14 -7.04
C GLY A 261 9.70 -7.46 -6.40
N GLU A 262 10.64 -7.42 -5.46
CA GLU A 262 11.18 -8.66 -4.87
C GLU A 262 10.27 -9.30 -3.81
N TYR A 263 9.57 -8.51 -3.00
CA TYR A 263 8.58 -8.98 -2.01
C TYR A 263 9.08 -10.17 -1.16
N SER A 264 10.25 -10.02 -0.57
CA SER A 264 10.99 -11.05 0.17
C SER A 264 10.28 -11.52 1.45
N ASN A 265 9.36 -10.73 1.99
CA ASN A 265 8.60 -11.04 3.21
C ASN A 265 7.38 -11.96 3.01
N VAL A 266 7.12 -12.44 1.78
CA VAL A 266 5.99 -13.34 1.44
C VAL A 266 6.43 -14.60 0.67
N PRO A 267 7.46 -15.35 1.13
CA PRO A 267 7.96 -16.53 0.43
C PRO A 267 6.88 -17.62 0.26
N GLU A 268 5.92 -17.70 1.16
CA GLU A 268 4.83 -18.68 1.12
C GLU A 268 3.83 -18.45 -0.02
N LEU A 269 3.61 -17.19 -0.43
CA LEU A 269 2.82 -16.86 -1.61
C LEU A 269 3.65 -17.11 -2.88
N LYS A 270 4.91 -16.65 -2.89
CA LYS A 270 5.83 -16.84 -4.02
C LYS A 270 6.09 -18.31 -4.33
N ALA A 271 5.99 -19.21 -3.35
CA ALA A 271 6.12 -20.65 -3.55
C ALA A 271 4.95 -21.27 -4.35
N GLN A 272 3.77 -20.66 -4.36
CA GLN A 272 2.57 -21.21 -5.02
C GLN A 272 2.43 -20.69 -6.45
N TRP A 273 2.16 -21.61 -7.38
CA TRP A 273 2.05 -21.29 -8.81
C TRP A 273 0.93 -20.30 -9.12
N PHE A 274 -0.21 -20.40 -8.42
CA PHE A 274 -1.38 -19.56 -8.66
C PHE A 274 -1.08 -18.08 -8.39
N TYR A 275 -0.41 -17.76 -7.28
CA TYR A 275 -0.06 -16.38 -6.95
C TYR A 275 1.02 -15.81 -7.87
N ARG A 276 1.99 -16.63 -8.30
CA ARG A 276 2.95 -16.21 -9.33
C ARG A 276 2.27 -15.94 -10.66
N PHE A 277 1.34 -16.80 -11.06
CA PHE A 277 0.53 -16.60 -12.26
C PHE A 277 -0.19 -15.24 -12.19
N LEU A 278 -0.96 -14.97 -11.13
CA LEU A 278 -1.64 -13.68 -10.98
C LEU A 278 -0.70 -12.48 -10.97
N HIS A 279 0.48 -12.61 -10.35
CA HIS A 279 1.52 -11.59 -10.36
C HIS A 279 2.02 -11.31 -11.79
N ASP A 280 2.43 -12.35 -12.51
CA ASP A 280 3.02 -12.26 -13.85
C ASP A 280 1.99 -11.82 -14.92
N THR A 281 0.71 -12.11 -14.72
CA THR A 281 -0.37 -11.81 -15.67
C THR A 281 -1.36 -10.73 -15.20
N TYR A 282 -1.04 -10.00 -14.13
CA TYR A 282 -1.95 -9.02 -13.50
C TYR A 282 -2.60 -8.04 -14.50
N VAL A 283 -1.79 -7.46 -15.39
CA VAL A 283 -2.27 -6.49 -16.39
C VAL A 283 -3.27 -7.13 -17.35
N TRP A 284 -3.04 -8.39 -17.74
CA TRP A 284 -3.91 -9.11 -18.66
C TRP A 284 -5.28 -9.42 -18.06
N HIS A 285 -5.35 -9.72 -16.76
CA HIS A 285 -6.64 -9.89 -16.07
C HIS A 285 -7.46 -8.58 -16.09
N THR A 286 -6.79 -7.44 -15.88
CA THR A 286 -7.44 -6.13 -15.93
C THR A 286 -7.95 -5.81 -17.35
N ILE A 287 -7.12 -6.05 -18.37
CA ILE A 287 -7.49 -5.84 -19.78
C ILE A 287 -8.62 -6.77 -20.19
N ALA A 288 -8.56 -8.05 -19.81
CA ALA A 288 -9.58 -9.05 -20.14
C ALA A 288 -10.96 -8.67 -19.57
N LEU A 289 -11.00 -8.18 -18.33
CA LEU A 289 -12.26 -7.70 -17.74
C LEU A 289 -12.77 -6.45 -18.47
N GLY A 290 -11.90 -5.51 -18.81
CA GLY A 290 -12.28 -4.32 -19.59
C GLY A 290 -12.84 -4.68 -20.97
N ALA A 291 -12.18 -5.60 -21.68
CA ALA A 291 -12.64 -6.10 -22.97
C ALA A 291 -14.00 -6.80 -22.85
N LEU A 292 -14.18 -7.66 -21.83
CA LEU A 292 -15.46 -8.32 -21.56
C LEU A 292 -16.57 -7.29 -21.31
N LEU A 293 -16.34 -6.29 -20.48
CA LEU A 293 -17.32 -5.23 -20.21
C LEU A 293 -17.67 -4.44 -21.47
N TYR A 294 -16.67 -4.12 -22.30
CA TYR A 294 -16.89 -3.46 -23.58
C TYR A 294 -17.71 -4.33 -24.54
N MET A 295 -17.44 -5.65 -24.61
CA MET A 295 -18.25 -6.56 -25.41
C MET A 295 -19.69 -6.67 -24.93
N LEU A 296 -19.93 -6.60 -23.62
CA LEU A 296 -21.27 -6.72 -23.03
C LEU A 296 -22.15 -5.48 -23.26
N GLY A 297 -21.57 -4.29 -23.36
CA GLY A 297 -22.41 -3.09 -23.54
C GLY A 297 -21.69 -1.82 -23.94
N GLY A 298 -20.54 -1.95 -24.57
CA GLY A 298 -19.75 -0.86 -25.14
C GLY A 298 -19.11 0.05 -24.11
N PHE A 299 -18.82 1.28 -24.54
CA PHE A 299 -18.15 2.29 -23.73
C PHE A 299 -18.85 2.60 -22.38
N PRO A 300 -20.19 2.66 -22.26
CA PRO A 300 -20.85 2.81 -20.95
C PRO A 300 -20.40 1.77 -19.91
N TYR A 301 -20.32 0.50 -20.29
CA TYR A 301 -19.93 -0.58 -19.38
C TYR A 301 -18.44 -0.51 -19.01
N LEU A 302 -17.60 -0.04 -19.93
CA LEU A 302 -16.19 0.22 -19.66
C LEU A 302 -16.03 1.41 -18.69
N ALA A 303 -16.71 2.53 -18.94
CA ALA A 303 -16.64 3.74 -18.12
C ALA A 303 -17.12 3.49 -16.69
N TRP A 304 -18.25 2.81 -16.52
CA TRP A 304 -18.80 2.49 -15.20
C TRP A 304 -18.05 1.32 -14.53
N GLY A 305 -17.81 0.22 -15.24
CA GLY A 305 -17.25 -1.01 -14.67
C GLY A 305 -15.73 -1.00 -14.46
N MET A 306 -14.97 -0.28 -15.28
CA MET A 306 -13.51 -0.11 -15.13
C MET A 306 -13.12 1.27 -14.60
N GLY A 307 -13.86 2.33 -14.92
CA GLY A 307 -13.63 3.68 -14.40
C GLY A 307 -14.21 3.86 -13.00
N VAL A 308 -15.51 4.16 -12.92
CA VAL A 308 -16.21 4.51 -11.67
C VAL A 308 -15.99 3.46 -10.58
N ARG A 309 -16.24 2.19 -10.89
CA ARG A 309 -16.11 1.10 -9.93
C ARG A 309 -14.71 1.02 -9.34
N THR A 310 -13.67 1.04 -10.18
CA THR A 310 -12.28 0.89 -9.70
C THR A 310 -11.83 2.10 -8.90
N VAL A 311 -12.19 3.31 -9.34
CA VAL A 311 -11.89 4.55 -8.61
C VAL A 311 -12.56 4.52 -7.23
N LEU A 312 -13.85 4.19 -7.17
CA LEU A 312 -14.60 4.08 -5.93
C LEU A 312 -13.97 3.07 -4.97
N VAL A 313 -13.74 1.84 -5.43
CA VAL A 313 -13.13 0.78 -4.59
C VAL A 313 -11.76 1.18 -4.09
N ASN A 314 -10.91 1.76 -4.95
CA ASN A 314 -9.58 2.21 -4.54
C ASN A 314 -9.65 3.30 -3.45
N HIS A 315 -10.42 4.36 -3.66
CA HIS A 315 -10.51 5.44 -2.67
C HIS A 315 -11.15 4.97 -1.36
N VAL A 316 -12.17 4.10 -1.43
CA VAL A 316 -12.78 3.47 -0.25
C VAL A 316 -11.76 2.62 0.50
N THR A 317 -10.93 1.82 -0.17
CA THR A 317 -9.86 1.09 0.55
C THR A 317 -8.81 2.04 1.12
N PHE A 318 -8.42 3.07 0.38
CA PHE A 318 -7.36 3.98 0.79
C PHE A 318 -7.76 4.92 1.94
N VAL A 319 -9.04 5.19 2.18
CA VAL A 319 -9.47 5.91 3.38
C VAL A 319 -9.20 5.12 4.67
N VAL A 320 -8.99 3.81 4.61
CA VAL A 320 -8.57 3.02 5.78
C VAL A 320 -7.17 3.46 6.23
N GLY A 321 -6.20 3.50 5.33
CA GLY A 321 -4.84 3.96 5.63
C GLY A 321 -4.69 5.47 5.84
N SER A 322 -5.67 6.29 5.43
CA SER A 322 -5.61 7.73 5.62
C SER A 322 -6.59 8.26 6.66
N VAL A 323 -7.90 8.16 6.44
CA VAL A 323 -8.92 8.71 7.34
C VAL A 323 -8.96 7.92 8.66
N CYS A 324 -8.88 6.59 8.62
CA CYS A 324 -8.95 5.79 9.86
C CYS A 324 -7.67 5.90 10.70
N HIS A 325 -6.63 6.63 10.29
CA HIS A 325 -5.50 7.01 11.14
C HIS A 325 -5.62 8.45 11.70
N LEU A 326 -6.68 9.18 11.34
CA LEU A 326 -6.85 10.59 11.69
C LEU A 326 -8.17 10.87 12.41
N TRP A 327 -9.22 10.11 12.12
CA TRP A 327 -10.57 10.42 12.58
C TRP A 327 -11.37 9.18 12.96
N GLY A 328 -11.62 9.05 14.26
CA GLY A 328 -12.47 8.02 14.85
C GLY A 328 -12.17 7.81 16.34
N ASP A 329 -12.74 6.73 16.89
CA ASP A 329 -12.56 6.35 18.29
C ASP A 329 -11.38 5.38 18.48
N ARG A 330 -10.78 5.37 19.67
CA ARG A 330 -9.66 4.47 20.00
C ARG A 330 -9.95 3.66 21.27
N PRO A 331 -10.82 2.64 21.19
CA PRO A 331 -11.14 1.81 22.36
C PRO A 331 -9.95 0.96 22.83
N TRP A 332 -8.98 0.66 21.97
CA TRP A 332 -7.80 -0.13 22.29
C TRP A 332 -6.53 0.71 22.30
N ASN A 333 -5.67 0.43 23.29
CA ASN A 333 -4.37 1.07 23.41
C ASN A 333 -3.36 0.42 22.46
N THR A 334 -3.33 0.86 21.20
CA THR A 334 -2.33 0.52 20.19
C THR A 334 -1.23 1.60 20.13
N PRO A 335 0.01 1.25 19.73
CA PRO A 335 1.10 2.23 19.62
C PRO A 335 0.99 3.16 18.40
N ASP A 336 0.19 2.78 17.40
CA ASP A 336 -0.11 3.58 16.20
C ASP A 336 -1.28 4.56 16.41
N THR A 337 -1.66 5.30 15.36
CA THR A 337 -2.75 6.28 15.31
C THR A 337 -4.06 5.74 14.72
N SER A 338 -4.20 4.43 14.51
CA SER A 338 -5.43 3.81 13.99
C SER A 338 -6.66 4.11 14.85
N THR A 339 -7.81 4.28 14.23
CA THR A 339 -9.08 4.66 14.85
C THR A 339 -10.22 3.85 14.26
N ASN A 340 -11.27 3.64 15.05
CA ASN A 340 -12.52 3.07 14.62
C ASN A 340 -13.43 4.16 14.06
N ASN A 341 -13.90 3.99 12.83
CA ASN A 341 -14.81 4.91 12.18
C ASN A 341 -15.97 4.13 11.54
N GLY A 342 -17.16 4.21 12.14
CA GLY A 342 -18.33 3.45 11.69
C GLY A 342 -18.84 3.85 10.30
N PHE A 343 -18.69 5.13 9.92
CA PHE A 343 -19.05 5.57 8.57
C PHE A 343 -18.10 4.96 7.53
N MET A 344 -16.80 4.96 7.81
CA MET A 344 -15.84 4.28 6.95
C MET A 344 -16.07 2.78 6.94
N ALA A 345 -16.38 2.15 8.08
CA ALA A 345 -16.67 0.72 8.15
C ALA A 345 -17.84 0.31 7.25
N MET A 346 -18.89 1.13 7.16
CA MET A 346 -20.00 0.90 6.23
C MET A 346 -19.54 0.92 4.77
N LEU A 347 -18.69 1.87 4.39
CA LEU A 347 -18.18 1.98 3.02
C LEU A 347 -17.18 0.86 2.69
N THR A 348 -16.38 0.45 3.66
CA THR A 348 -15.25 -0.47 3.48
C THR A 348 -15.58 -1.91 3.83
N PHE A 349 -16.86 -2.26 3.98
CA PHE A 349 -17.30 -3.61 4.34
C PHE A 349 -16.74 -4.11 5.69
N GLY A 350 -16.50 -3.21 6.65
CA GLY A 350 -16.04 -3.50 8.02
C GLY A 350 -14.61 -3.06 8.34
N GLU A 351 -13.81 -2.68 7.34
CA GLU A 351 -12.39 -2.33 7.53
C GLU A 351 -12.16 -1.01 8.27
N GLY A 352 -13.21 -0.18 8.42
CA GLY A 352 -13.16 1.06 9.20
C GLY A 352 -13.09 0.84 10.72
N TRP A 353 -13.30 -0.38 11.21
CA TRP A 353 -12.99 -0.74 12.60
C TRP A 353 -11.47 -0.95 12.78
N HIS A 354 -10.70 0.07 12.42
CA HIS A 354 -9.27 -0.07 12.18
C HIS A 354 -8.45 -0.17 13.47
N ASN A 355 -8.87 0.49 14.55
CA ASN A 355 -8.22 0.33 15.86
C ASN A 355 -8.47 -1.06 16.47
N ASN A 356 -9.68 -1.62 16.28
CA ASN A 356 -9.94 -3.02 16.64
C ASN A 356 -9.00 -3.97 15.89
N HIS A 357 -8.88 -3.75 14.58
CA HIS A 357 -8.03 -4.53 13.71
C HIS A 357 -6.55 -4.45 14.12
N HIS A 358 -6.04 -3.26 14.41
CA HIS A 358 -4.65 -3.09 14.87
C HIS A 358 -4.38 -3.71 16.24
N ALA A 359 -5.38 -3.74 17.13
CA ALA A 359 -5.28 -4.43 18.41
C ALA A 359 -5.31 -5.96 18.25
N PHE A 360 -6.11 -6.49 17.31
CA PHE A 360 -6.33 -7.92 17.10
C PHE A 360 -6.25 -8.32 15.62
N PRO A 361 -5.05 -8.25 15.00
CA PRO A 361 -4.91 -8.40 13.56
C PRO A 361 -5.31 -9.79 13.03
N THR A 362 -5.19 -10.83 13.86
CA THR A 362 -5.58 -12.20 13.52
C THR A 362 -7.06 -12.50 13.71
N SER A 363 -7.86 -11.51 14.18
CA SER A 363 -9.31 -11.66 14.27
C SER A 363 -9.92 -11.79 12.88
N ALA A 364 -10.90 -12.68 12.72
CA ALA A 364 -11.66 -12.80 11.47
C ALA A 364 -12.72 -11.69 11.33
N ARG A 365 -13.06 -11.02 12.43
CA ARG A 365 -14.00 -9.90 12.50
C ARG A 365 -13.25 -8.66 12.96
N HIS A 366 -13.44 -7.55 12.27
CA HIS A 366 -12.95 -6.25 12.73
C HIS A 366 -14.03 -5.54 13.56
N GLY A 367 -15.32 -5.76 13.24
CA GLY A 367 -16.43 -5.38 14.11
C GLY A 367 -16.55 -6.36 15.28
N LEU A 368 -16.01 -6.00 16.44
CA LEU A 368 -15.96 -6.83 17.64
C LEU A 368 -17.25 -6.75 18.47
N GLU A 369 -17.94 -5.62 18.41
CA GLU A 369 -19.23 -5.42 19.07
C GLU A 369 -20.41 -5.78 18.17
N TRP A 370 -21.54 -6.15 18.76
CA TRP A 370 -22.75 -6.56 18.02
C TRP A 370 -23.33 -5.47 17.10
N TRP A 371 -23.09 -4.19 17.43
CA TRP A 371 -23.55 -3.03 16.67
C TRP A 371 -22.53 -2.56 15.63
N GLN A 372 -21.30 -3.09 15.68
CA GLN A 372 -20.24 -2.74 14.73
C GLN A 372 -20.46 -3.52 13.43
N LEU A 373 -21.12 -2.87 12.46
CA LEU A 373 -21.40 -3.46 11.15
C LEU A 373 -20.10 -3.89 10.45
N ASP A 374 -20.01 -5.18 10.18
CA ASP A 374 -18.89 -5.82 9.48
C ASP A 374 -19.48 -6.79 8.45
N VAL A 375 -19.43 -6.40 7.17
CA VAL A 375 -20.11 -7.11 6.07
C VAL A 375 -19.26 -8.26 5.53
N THR A 376 -17.93 -8.15 5.68
CA THR A 376 -16.96 -9.16 5.27
C THR A 376 -16.95 -10.33 6.24
#